data_AF-A0A392QFB0-F1
#
_entry.id   AF-A0A392QFB0-F1
#
_cell.length_a   1.000
_cell.length_b   1.000
_cell.length_c   1.000
_cell.angle_alpha   90.00
_cell.angle_beta   90.00
_cell.angle_gamma   90.00
#
_symmetry.space_group_name_H-M   'P 1'
#
loop_
_entity.id
_entity.type
_entity.pdbx_description
1 polymer ?
#
loop_
_entity_poly.entity_id
_entity_poly.type
_entity_poly.pdbx_seq_one_letter_code
_entity_poly.pdbx_strand_id
1 'polypeptide(L)'
;MPSSDHVFSQLMLPLNSLQQLTIYGFPSPIFFPTDGLPKTLKSLIISNCENLEFLPHEYFGNYTSLEELKISYSCNSMISFTLGALPVLKSLFIEGCKNLKSILIAEDTSEKSLTFLRSIKIWDCNELESFPPGGLATPNLEYIAVWKCEKLRSLPEAMNTLT
;
A
#
# COMPACT_ATOMS: atom_id res chain seq x y z
N MET A 1 -25.16 -16.36 3.19
CA MET A 1 -25.22 -15.24 4.16
C MET A 1 -24.49 -14.08 3.49
N PRO A 2 -25.06 -12.87 3.41
CA PRO A 2 -24.37 -11.76 2.75
C PRO A 2 -23.18 -11.36 3.63
N SER A 3 -21.98 -11.59 3.11
CA SER A 3 -20.69 -11.36 3.76
C SER A 3 -20.44 -9.85 3.93
N SER A 4 -19.55 -9.52 4.86
CA SER A 4 -19.25 -8.22 5.46
C SER A 4 -18.76 -7.08 4.53
N ASP A 5 -19.06 -7.14 3.23
CA ASP A 5 -18.43 -6.34 2.17
C ASP A 5 -19.09 -4.96 1.91
N HIS A 6 -20.02 -4.50 2.75
CA HIS A 6 -20.96 -3.46 2.32
C HIS A 6 -20.46 -2.01 2.31
N VAL A 7 -19.46 -1.62 3.11
CA VAL A 7 -19.10 -0.19 3.20
C VAL A 7 -18.45 0.30 1.91
N PHE A 8 -17.39 -0.36 1.43
CA PHE A 8 -16.74 0.03 0.18
C PHE A 8 -17.61 -0.28 -1.06
N SER A 9 -18.25 -1.45 -1.12
CA SER A 9 -19.04 -1.83 -2.29
C SER A 9 -20.28 -0.95 -2.50
N GLN A 10 -20.97 -0.51 -1.42
CA GLN A 10 -22.15 0.35 -1.56
C GLN A 10 -21.80 1.83 -1.75
N LEU A 11 -20.72 2.32 -1.14
CA LEU A 11 -20.33 3.73 -1.24
C LEU A 11 -19.62 4.06 -2.56
N MET A 12 -18.92 3.12 -3.19
CA MET A 12 -18.03 3.43 -4.32
C MET A 12 -18.69 3.36 -5.70
N LEU A 13 -19.86 2.69 -5.84
CA LEU A 13 -20.54 2.50 -7.13
C LEU A 13 -21.00 3.79 -7.85
N PRO A 14 -21.35 4.91 -7.18
CA PRO A 14 -21.74 6.14 -7.88
C PRO A 14 -20.60 7.18 -8.05
N LEU A 15 -19.38 6.91 -7.57
CA LEU A 15 -18.33 7.92 -7.43
C LEU A 15 -17.45 8.07 -8.68
N ASN A 16 -18.08 8.34 -9.82
CA ASN A 16 -17.45 8.39 -11.16
C ASN A 16 -16.53 9.61 -11.40
N SER A 17 -16.35 10.47 -10.40
CA SER A 17 -15.47 11.64 -10.49
C SER A 17 -14.57 11.80 -9.27
N LEU A 18 -14.66 10.88 -8.31
CA LEU A 18 -13.87 10.96 -7.10
C LEU A 18 -12.42 10.64 -7.42
N GLN A 19 -11.52 11.57 -7.09
CA GLN A 19 -10.08 11.41 -7.31
C GLN A 19 -9.31 11.13 -6.02
N GLN A 20 -9.87 11.53 -4.87
CA GLN A 20 -9.26 11.32 -3.57
C GLN A 20 -10.30 10.81 -2.57
N LEU A 21 -9.93 9.80 -1.80
CA LEU A 21 -10.73 9.26 -0.70
C LEU A 21 -9.88 9.23 0.55
N THR A 22 -10.39 9.84 1.61
CA THR A 22 -9.78 9.78 2.94
C THR A 22 -10.74 9.09 3.90
N ILE A 23 -10.26 8.07 4.60
CA ILE A 23 -10.98 7.32 5.62
C ILE A 23 -10.23 7.51 6.94
N TYR A 24 -10.95 7.96 7.97
CA TYR A 24 -10.37 8.25 9.29
C TYR A 24 -11.22 7.66 10.40
N GLY A 25 -10.59 6.94 11.33
CA GLY A 25 -11.21 6.58 12.61
C GLY A 25 -12.43 5.68 12.49
N PHE A 26 -12.49 4.82 11.47
CA PHE A 26 -13.68 4.02 11.22
C PHE A 26 -13.75 2.84 12.23
N PRO A 27 -14.81 2.77 13.05
CA PRO A 27 -14.85 1.85 14.18
C PRO A 27 -15.21 0.42 13.77
N SER A 28 -15.85 0.22 12.62
CA SER A 28 -16.27 -1.10 12.14
C SER A 28 -15.21 -1.75 11.24
N PRO A 29 -15.23 -3.07 11.07
CA PRO A 29 -14.38 -3.73 10.09
C PRO A 29 -14.56 -3.12 8.70
N ILE A 30 -13.44 -2.77 8.09
CA ILE A 30 -13.40 -2.30 6.71
C ILE A 30 -12.67 -3.36 5.90
N PHE A 31 -13.26 -3.71 4.76
CA PHE A 31 -12.66 -4.59 3.77
C PHE A 31 -12.42 -3.81 2.49
N PHE A 32 -11.21 -3.89 1.95
CA PHE A 32 -10.96 -3.36 0.62
C PHE A 32 -11.82 -4.11 -0.41
N PRO A 33 -12.37 -3.43 -1.43
CA PRO A 33 -13.16 -4.07 -2.46
C PRO A 33 -12.27 -4.95 -3.36
N THR A 34 -12.66 -6.21 -3.54
CA THR A 34 -11.94 -7.16 -4.40
C THR A 34 -11.94 -6.72 -5.86
N ASP A 35 -13.02 -6.09 -6.32
CA ASP A 35 -13.21 -5.63 -7.70
C ASP A 35 -12.47 -4.30 -7.99
N GLY A 36 -11.73 -3.78 -7.00
CA GLY A 36 -10.99 -2.52 -7.11
C GLY A 36 -11.81 -1.29 -6.72
N LEU A 37 -11.22 -0.12 -6.98
CA LEU A 37 -11.79 1.19 -6.67
C LEU A 37 -12.28 1.87 -7.97
N PRO A 38 -13.12 2.92 -7.88
CA PRO A 38 -13.51 3.73 -9.03
C PRO A 38 -12.30 4.13 -9.86
N LYS A 39 -12.39 3.99 -11.19
CA LYS A 39 -11.28 4.24 -12.12
C LYS A 39 -10.77 5.68 -12.13
N THR A 40 -11.46 6.60 -11.47
CA THR A 40 -11.03 7.99 -11.29
C THR A 40 -10.22 8.21 -10.03
N LEU A 41 -10.21 7.26 -9.09
CA LEU A 41 -9.61 7.43 -7.78
C LEU A 41 -8.09 7.27 -7.83
N LYS A 42 -7.39 8.37 -7.60
CA LYS A 42 -5.93 8.47 -7.66
C LYS A 42 -5.25 8.42 -6.31
N SER A 43 -5.91 8.89 -5.26
CA SER A 43 -5.33 9.02 -3.92
C SER A 43 -6.24 8.37 -2.88
N LEU A 44 -5.69 7.41 -2.14
CA LEU A 44 -6.38 6.76 -1.02
C LEU A 44 -5.58 6.97 0.25
N ILE A 45 -6.22 7.57 1.24
CA ILE A 45 -5.65 7.85 2.56
C ILE A 45 -6.50 7.13 3.60
N ILE A 46 -5.88 6.26 4.40
CA ILE A 46 -6.56 5.53 5.46
C ILE A 46 -5.78 5.74 6.76
N SER A 47 -6.47 6.21 7.80
CA SER A 47 -5.85 6.55 9.07
C SER A 47 -6.72 6.11 10.25
N ASN A 48 -6.08 5.57 11.29
CA ASN A 48 -6.73 5.14 12.54
C ASN A 48 -7.93 4.19 12.34
N CYS A 49 -7.84 3.28 11.36
CA CYS A 49 -8.84 2.25 11.10
C CYS A 49 -8.29 0.89 11.57
N GLU A 50 -8.29 0.64 12.87
CA GLU A 50 -7.63 -0.51 13.48
C GLU A 50 -8.22 -1.87 13.08
N ASN A 51 -9.49 -1.88 12.66
CA ASN A 51 -10.23 -3.05 12.19
C ASN A 51 -10.17 -3.20 10.65
N LEU A 52 -9.25 -2.50 9.97
CA LEU A 52 -9.06 -2.66 8.53
C LEU A 52 -8.39 -4.01 8.24
N GLU A 53 -9.09 -4.84 7.48
CA GLU A 53 -8.52 -6.06 6.92
C GLU A 53 -7.93 -5.75 5.54
N PHE A 54 -6.61 -5.88 5.44
CA PHE A 54 -5.88 -5.67 4.20
C PHE A 54 -6.10 -6.84 3.24
N LEU A 55 -6.42 -6.54 1.97
CA LEU A 55 -6.58 -7.58 0.96
C LEU A 55 -5.23 -8.26 0.65
N PRO A 56 -5.26 -9.56 0.28
CA PRO A 56 -4.12 -10.21 -0.35
C PRO A 56 -3.66 -9.43 -1.59
N HIS A 57 -2.35 -9.43 -1.84
CA HIS A 57 -1.74 -8.67 -2.94
C HIS A 57 -2.26 -9.07 -4.33
N GLU A 58 -2.80 -10.29 -4.48
CA GLU A 58 -3.44 -10.83 -5.69
C GLU A 58 -4.56 -9.92 -6.23
N TYR A 59 -5.25 -9.19 -5.35
CA TYR A 59 -6.36 -8.32 -5.72
C TYR A 59 -5.93 -6.89 -6.10
N PHE A 60 -4.67 -6.51 -5.87
CA PHE A 60 -4.19 -5.15 -6.14
C PHE A 60 -4.12 -4.82 -7.63
N GLY A 61 -4.11 -5.83 -8.50
CA GLY A 61 -4.19 -5.64 -9.95
C GLY A 61 -5.44 -4.84 -10.39
N ASN A 62 -6.52 -4.85 -9.60
CA ASN A 62 -7.75 -4.13 -9.92
C ASN A 62 -7.69 -2.62 -9.63
N TYR A 63 -6.66 -2.15 -8.92
CA TYR A 63 -6.50 -0.76 -8.48
C TYR A 63 -5.77 0.07 -9.54
N THR A 64 -6.27 -0.03 -10.77
CA THR A 64 -5.62 0.44 -12.02
C THR A 64 -5.45 1.96 -12.16
N SER A 65 -6.01 2.74 -11.25
CA SER A 65 -5.94 4.21 -11.26
C SER A 65 -5.28 4.81 -10.01
N LEU A 66 -4.95 3.98 -9.02
CA LEU A 66 -4.45 4.44 -7.73
C LEU A 66 -2.96 4.81 -7.84
N GLU A 67 -2.69 6.12 -7.80
CA GLU A 67 -1.35 6.70 -7.91
C GLU A 67 -0.70 6.93 -6.54
N GLU A 68 -1.50 7.13 -5.49
CA GLU A 68 -1.04 7.41 -4.12
C GLU A 68 -1.81 6.57 -3.10
N LEU A 69 -1.06 5.90 -2.23
CA LEU A 69 -1.60 5.13 -1.10
C LEU A 69 -0.91 5.58 0.19
N LYS A 70 -1.71 6.06 1.15
CA LYS A 70 -1.26 6.39 2.50
C LYS A 70 -2.02 5.58 3.53
N ILE A 71 -1.30 4.86 4.37
CA ILE A 71 -1.88 4.04 5.43
C ILE A 71 -1.17 4.38 6.73
N SER A 72 -1.90 4.90 7.71
CA SER A 72 -1.39 5.20 9.05
C SER A 72 -2.22 4.47 10.10
N TYR A 73 -1.59 3.72 11.00
CA TYR A 73 -2.26 3.09 12.15
C TYR A 73 -3.52 2.29 11.76
N SER A 74 -3.50 1.65 10.58
CA SER A 74 -4.67 0.98 9.97
C SER A 74 -4.31 -0.33 9.29
N CYS A 75 -3.26 -1.01 9.77
CA CYS A 75 -2.59 -2.10 9.06
C CYS A 75 -2.28 -3.25 10.02
N ASN A 76 -3.16 -3.46 11.01
CA ASN A 76 -2.98 -4.48 12.02
C ASN A 76 -2.99 -5.91 11.44
N SER A 77 -3.67 -6.15 10.31
CA SER A 77 -3.63 -7.47 9.65
C SER A 77 -2.48 -7.62 8.64
N MET A 78 -1.74 -6.56 8.34
CA MET A 78 -0.73 -6.55 7.28
C MET A 78 0.61 -7.07 7.80
N ILE A 79 0.96 -8.31 7.42
CA ILE A 79 2.26 -8.92 7.75
C ILE A 79 3.34 -8.51 6.75
N SER A 80 2.97 -8.34 5.49
CA SER A 80 3.87 -7.90 4.42
C SER A 80 3.15 -6.96 3.47
N PHE A 81 3.93 -6.14 2.77
CA PHE A 81 3.42 -5.31 1.67
C PHE A 81 4.19 -5.62 0.38
N THR A 82 3.47 -5.93 -0.69
CA THR A 82 4.05 -6.30 -1.98
C THR A 82 4.09 -5.11 -2.93
N LEU A 83 5.29 -4.60 -3.21
CA LEU A 83 5.54 -3.58 -4.23
C LEU A 83 5.30 -4.17 -5.62
N GLY A 84 4.81 -3.34 -6.56
CA GLY A 84 4.50 -3.75 -7.93
C GLY A 84 3.12 -4.38 -8.11
N ALA A 85 2.48 -4.83 -7.02
CA ALA A 85 1.11 -5.36 -7.03
C ALA A 85 0.06 -4.28 -7.39
N LEU A 86 0.33 -3.00 -7.08
CA LEU A 86 -0.49 -1.86 -7.50
C LEU A 86 0.04 -1.31 -8.84
N PRO A 87 -0.70 -1.40 -9.96
CA PRO A 87 -0.14 -1.24 -11.31
C PRO A 87 0.44 0.13 -11.65
N VAL A 88 -0.08 1.20 -11.05
CA VAL A 88 0.28 2.59 -11.40
C VAL A 88 0.69 3.42 -10.19
N LEU A 89 1.03 2.76 -9.08
CA LEU A 89 1.36 3.44 -7.83
C LEU A 89 2.65 4.24 -7.97
N LYS A 90 2.58 5.53 -7.63
CA LYS A 90 3.69 6.48 -7.64
C LYS A 90 4.22 6.78 -6.25
N SER A 91 3.33 6.83 -5.25
CA SER A 91 3.68 7.18 -3.88
C SER A 91 3.06 6.22 -2.87
N LEU A 92 3.91 5.68 -2.00
CA LEU A 92 3.53 4.83 -0.89
C LEU A 92 3.97 5.47 0.43
N PHE A 93 3.02 5.63 1.35
CA PHE A 93 3.28 6.00 2.74
C PHE A 93 2.66 4.97 3.67
N ILE A 94 3.48 4.39 4.54
CA ILE A 94 3.07 3.40 5.54
C ILE A 94 3.57 3.90 6.89
N GLU A 95 2.67 4.01 7.87
CA GLU A 95 3.00 4.51 9.20
C GLU A 95 2.32 3.68 10.29
N GLY A 96 3.08 3.35 11.35
CA GLY A 96 2.50 2.75 12.55
C GLY A 96 1.96 1.32 12.33
N CYS A 97 2.46 0.61 11.32
CA CYS A 97 2.05 -0.77 11.03
C CYS A 97 2.79 -1.76 11.93
N LYS A 98 2.20 -2.04 13.09
CA LYS A 98 2.81 -2.83 14.16
C LYS A 98 3.07 -4.30 13.80
N ASN A 99 2.42 -4.85 12.78
CA ASN A 99 2.60 -6.25 12.37
C ASN A 99 3.33 -6.41 11.04
N LEU A 100 3.70 -5.30 10.39
CA LEU A 100 4.41 -5.33 9.12
C LEU A 100 5.85 -5.79 9.35
N LYS A 101 6.19 -6.97 8.83
CA LYS A 101 7.51 -7.61 8.98
C LYS A 101 8.39 -7.49 7.76
N SER A 102 7.82 -7.42 6.56
CA SER A 102 8.61 -7.39 5.34
C SER A 102 7.97 -6.60 4.20
N ILE A 103 8.83 -6.05 3.36
CA ILE A 103 8.47 -5.55 2.04
C ILE A 103 8.85 -6.61 1.00
N LEU A 104 7.93 -6.91 0.08
CA LEU A 104 8.08 -7.88 -0.99
C LEU A 104 8.01 -7.19 -2.36
N ILE A 105 8.37 -7.91 -3.41
CA ILE A 105 8.17 -7.51 -4.82
C ILE A 105 7.27 -8.56 -5.48
N ALA A 106 6.29 -8.12 -6.26
CA ALA A 106 5.45 -9.03 -7.03
C ALA A 106 6.25 -9.68 -8.18
N GLU A 107 6.21 -11.01 -8.27
CA GLU A 107 6.99 -11.80 -9.24
C GLU A 107 6.35 -11.81 -10.65
N ASP A 108 5.02 -11.72 -10.75
CA ASP A 108 4.25 -11.92 -12.00
C ASP A 108 3.48 -10.67 -12.50
N THR A 109 3.69 -9.51 -11.88
CA THR A 109 3.07 -8.27 -12.37
C THR A 109 3.84 -7.74 -13.56
N SER A 110 3.15 -7.09 -14.51
CA SER A 110 3.82 -6.44 -15.65
C SER A 110 5.01 -5.64 -15.13
N GLU A 111 6.22 -5.92 -15.62
CA GLU A 111 7.49 -5.30 -15.20
C GLU A 111 7.42 -3.74 -15.15
N LYS A 112 6.40 -3.17 -15.81
CA LYS A 112 6.02 -1.77 -15.82
C LYS A 112 5.55 -1.21 -14.47
N SER A 113 4.94 -1.99 -13.57
CA SER A 113 4.30 -1.42 -12.37
C SER A 113 5.29 -0.69 -11.46
N LEU A 114 6.47 -1.29 -11.22
CA LEU A 114 7.51 -0.70 -10.39
C LEU A 114 8.18 0.53 -11.02
N THR A 115 8.03 0.73 -12.35
CA THR A 115 8.57 1.91 -13.04
C THR A 115 7.79 3.19 -12.71
N PHE A 116 6.58 3.09 -12.17
CA PHE A 116 5.81 4.27 -11.76
C PHE A 116 6.19 4.77 -10.37
N LEU A 117 6.76 3.92 -9.52
CA LEU A 117 7.01 4.23 -8.13
C LEU A 117 8.15 5.26 -8.00
N ARG A 118 7.82 6.42 -7.43
CA ARG A 118 8.73 7.56 -7.22
C ARG A 118 9.09 7.76 -5.76
N SER A 119 8.18 7.46 -4.83
CA SER A 119 8.37 7.72 -3.41
C SER A 119 7.90 6.56 -2.54
N ILE A 120 8.77 6.13 -1.62
CA ILE A 120 8.43 5.20 -0.54
C ILE A 120 8.76 5.85 0.80
N LYS A 121 7.81 5.82 1.72
CA LYS A 121 7.99 6.30 3.09
C LYS A 121 7.42 5.29 4.06
N ILE A 122 8.25 4.80 4.98
CA ILE A 122 7.84 3.80 5.98
C ILE A 122 8.27 4.27 7.36
N TRP A 123 7.30 4.65 8.19
CA TRP A 123 7.54 5.25 9.49
C TRP A 123 6.93 4.42 10.63
N ASP A 124 7.58 4.38 11.79
CA ASP A 124 7.02 3.78 13.02
C ASP A 124 6.53 2.32 12.83
N CYS A 125 7.19 1.55 11.96
CA CYS A 125 6.90 0.15 11.68
C CYS A 125 7.94 -0.73 12.38
N ASN A 126 7.83 -0.86 13.70
CA ASN A 126 8.89 -1.43 14.52
C ASN A 126 9.11 -2.94 14.34
N GLU A 127 8.13 -3.67 13.78
CA GLU A 127 8.30 -5.08 13.42
C GLU A 127 8.92 -5.29 12.04
N LEU A 128 9.18 -4.24 11.26
CA LEU A 128 9.74 -4.37 9.92
C LEU A 128 11.19 -4.85 10.02
N GLU A 129 11.46 -6.06 9.52
CA GLU A 129 12.76 -6.71 9.60
C GLU A 129 13.57 -6.55 8.31
N SER A 130 12.90 -6.59 7.14
CA SER A 130 13.60 -6.71 5.87
C SER A 130 12.88 -6.09 4.66
N PHE A 131 13.73 -5.72 3.69
CA PHE A 131 13.38 -5.52 2.29
C PHE A 131 13.82 -6.74 1.47
N PRO A 132 13.42 -6.86 0.20
CA PRO A 132 13.88 -7.95 -0.66
C PRO A 132 15.41 -7.96 -0.77
N PRO A 133 16.06 -9.13 -0.63
CA PRO A 133 17.53 -9.23 -0.60
C PRO A 133 18.20 -8.78 -1.91
N GLY A 134 17.49 -8.85 -3.04
CA GLY A 134 17.97 -8.35 -4.34
C GLY A 134 17.82 -6.84 -4.55
N GLY A 135 17.40 -6.09 -3.53
CA GLY A 135 17.08 -4.66 -3.63
C GLY A 135 15.67 -4.39 -4.16
N LEU A 136 15.38 -3.12 -4.41
CA LEU A 136 14.10 -2.69 -4.98
C LEU A 136 14.27 -2.53 -6.49
N ALA A 137 13.56 -3.34 -7.29
CA ALA A 137 13.52 -3.21 -8.75
C ALA A 137 12.69 -1.99 -9.20
N THR A 138 12.96 -0.82 -8.62
CA THR A 138 12.22 0.44 -8.79
C THR A 138 13.13 1.47 -9.47
N PRO A 139 13.30 1.41 -10.80
CA PRO A 139 14.33 2.17 -11.52
C PRO A 139 14.11 3.69 -11.50
N ASN A 140 12.89 4.12 -11.17
CA ASN A 140 12.44 5.50 -11.16
C ASN A 140 12.18 6.03 -9.75
N LEU A 141 12.60 5.29 -8.71
CA LEU A 141 12.46 5.73 -7.34
C LEU A 141 13.35 6.95 -7.12
N GLU A 142 12.74 8.05 -6.66
CA GLU A 142 13.38 9.35 -6.42
C GLU A 142 13.56 9.61 -4.93
N TYR A 143 12.72 9.01 -4.09
CA TYR A 143 12.72 9.25 -2.67
C TYR A 143 12.40 7.99 -1.87
N ILE A 144 13.26 7.68 -0.90
CA ILE A 144 12.99 6.67 0.12
C ILE A 144 13.32 7.23 1.49
N ALA A 145 12.38 7.09 2.43
CA ALA A 145 12.61 7.40 3.82
C ALA A 145 12.07 6.30 4.71
N VAL A 146 12.93 5.82 5.59
CA VAL A 146 12.55 4.90 6.66
C VAL A 146 12.91 5.54 7.99
N TRP A 147 11.95 5.60 8.90
CA TRP A 147 12.12 6.30 10.17
C TRP A 147 11.44 5.55 11.30
N LYS A 148 12.12 5.38 12.44
CA LYS A 148 11.61 4.60 13.57
C LYS A 148 11.11 3.20 13.15
N CYS A 149 11.98 2.41 12.54
CA CYS A 149 11.72 0.99 12.27
C CYS A 149 12.80 0.18 13.00
N GLU A 150 12.57 -0.11 14.27
CA GLU A 150 13.62 -0.59 15.19
C GLU A 150 14.24 -1.95 14.83
N LYS A 151 13.46 -2.87 14.26
CA LYS A 151 13.97 -4.19 13.84
C LYS A 151 14.63 -4.21 12.46
N LEU A 152 14.58 -3.10 11.72
CA LEU A 152 15.11 -3.05 10.37
C LEU A 152 16.63 -3.02 10.42
N ARG A 153 17.27 -4.06 9.89
CA ARG A 153 18.73 -4.22 9.97
C ARG A 153 19.49 -3.49 8.86
N SER A 154 18.87 -3.38 7.69
CA SER A 154 19.47 -2.73 6.53
C SER A 154 18.39 -2.20 5.59
N LEU A 155 18.76 -1.15 4.86
CA LEU A 155 17.99 -0.69 3.70
C LEU A 155 18.38 -1.51 2.46
N PRO A 156 17.52 -1.58 1.43
CA PRO A 156 17.78 -2.38 0.23
C PRO A 156 19.07 -1.93 -0.50
N GLU A 157 19.92 -2.88 -0.85
CA GLU A 157 21.31 -2.65 -1.31
C GLU A 157 21.42 -1.97 -2.70
N ALA A 158 20.34 -1.93 -3.48
CA ALA A 158 20.31 -1.34 -4.82
C ALA A 158 19.53 0.00 -4.86
N MET A 159 20.02 1.00 -4.12
CA MET A 159 19.57 2.40 -4.20
C MET A 159 20.42 3.25 -5.17
N ASN A 160 21.19 2.60 -6.03
CA ASN A 160 22.11 3.20 -7.01
C ASN A 160 21.43 4.03 -8.11
N THR A 161 20.10 4.14 -8.10
CA THR A 161 19.31 5.03 -8.98
C THR A 161 18.91 6.35 -8.31
N LEU A 162 19.13 6.51 -7.00
CA LEU A 162 18.88 7.76 -6.26
C LEU A 162 20.09 8.68 -6.38
N THR A 163 20.29 9.29 -7.55
CA THR A 163 21.29 10.33 -7.80
C THR A 163 20.69 11.72 -7.79
#